data_AF-A0A1H9S2H6-F1
#
_entry.id   AF-A0A1H9S2H6-F1
#
_cell.length_a   1.000
_cell.length_b   1.000
_cell.length_c   1.000
_cell.angle_alpha   90.00
_cell.angle_beta   90.00
_cell.angle_gamma   90.00
#
_symmetry.space_group_name_H-M   'P 1'
#
loop_
_entity.id
_entity.type
_entity.pdbx_description
1 polymer ?
#
loop_
_entity_poly.entity_id
_entity_poly.type
_entity_poly.pdbx_seq_one_letter_code
_entity_poly.pdbx_strand_id
1 'polypeptide(L)'
;MRKSKHLFGGAVFFVLMLFVLFFYPQPFGVERETSGQLFQISKEEEKALNDFQEYLYAEGGFFEQVGVGMEKAGYDDFSIAAMLYTTDDIRLDIILHNIREVTEHHQKEITQILYDMMIKYHIDQKAFTIQVSSTNSS
;
A
#
# COMPACT_ATOMS: atom_id res chain seq x y z
N MET A 1 7.51 -40.10 -59.45
CA MET A 1 7.60 -40.42 -58.01
C MET A 1 8.29 -39.29 -57.26
N ARG A 2 7.58 -38.51 -56.42
CA ARG A 2 8.09 -38.13 -55.08
C ARG A 2 7.00 -37.41 -54.25
N LYS A 3 6.64 -38.13 -53.18
CA LYS A 3 6.15 -37.75 -51.85
C LYS A 3 5.80 -36.26 -51.58
N SER A 4 4.53 -36.01 -51.27
CA SER A 4 4.13 -35.12 -50.17
C SER A 4 2.64 -35.30 -49.88
N LYS A 5 2.28 -36.05 -48.83
CA LYS A 5 0.88 -36.21 -48.38
C LYS A 5 0.72 -36.32 -46.85
N HIS A 6 1.61 -35.70 -46.06
CA HIS A 6 1.52 -35.80 -44.59
C HIS A 6 1.53 -34.46 -43.83
N LEU A 7 1.35 -33.31 -44.48
CA LEU A 7 1.38 -32.00 -43.80
C LEU A 7 0.01 -31.41 -43.43
N PHE A 8 -1.10 -32.08 -43.72
CA PHE A 8 -2.44 -31.50 -43.47
C PHE A 8 -3.06 -31.85 -42.11
N GLY A 9 -2.62 -32.93 -41.45
CA GLY A 9 -3.22 -33.36 -40.18
C GLY A 9 -2.89 -32.44 -39.00
N GLY A 10 -1.66 -31.92 -38.95
CA GLY A 10 -1.20 -31.07 -37.84
C GLY A 10 -1.86 -29.70 -37.81
N ALA A 11 -2.07 -29.08 -38.98
CA ALA A 11 -2.69 -27.75 -39.07
C ALA A 11 -4.15 -27.76 -38.61
N VAL A 12 -4.91 -28.80 -38.97
CA VAL A 12 -6.32 -28.95 -38.54
C VAL A 12 -6.42 -29.19 -37.04
N PHE A 13 -5.50 -29.99 -36.48
CA PHE A 13 -5.43 -30.22 -35.03
C PHE A 13 -5.08 -28.92 -34.27
N PHE A 14 -4.16 -28.12 -34.80
CA PHE A 14 -3.75 -26.86 -34.16
C PHE A 14 -4.87 -25.81 -34.15
N VAL A 15 -5.66 -25.74 -35.23
CA VAL A 15 -6.83 -24.83 -35.32
C VAL A 15 -7.95 -25.28 -34.38
N LEU A 16 -8.20 -26.58 -34.27
CA LEU A 16 -9.17 -27.12 -33.31
C LEU A 16 -8.76 -26.87 -31.85
N MET A 17 -7.47 -27.00 -31.53
CA MET A 17 -6.94 -26.69 -30.19
C MET A 17 -7.08 -25.20 -29.85
N LEU A 18 -6.86 -24.29 -30.81
CA LEU A 18 -7.09 -22.86 -30.62
C LEU A 18 -8.57 -22.54 -30.38
N PHE A 19 -9.49 -23.18 -31.11
CA PHE A 19 -10.93 -23.00 -30.89
C PHE A 19 -11.36 -23.42 -29.48
N VAL A 20 -10.78 -24.50 -28.94
CA VAL A 20 -11.02 -24.94 -27.56
C VAL A 20 -10.54 -23.89 -26.55
N LEU A 21 -9.40 -23.22 -26.77
CA LEU A 21 -8.91 -22.17 -25.86
C LEU A 21 -9.79 -20.91 -25.84
N PHE A 22 -10.44 -20.56 -26.96
CA PHE A 22 -11.30 -19.37 -27.03
C PHE A 22 -12.74 -19.61 -26.57
N PHE A 23 -13.25 -20.85 -26.65
CA PHE A 23 -14.65 -21.18 -26.33
C PHE A 23 -14.83 -21.93 -25.01
N TYR A 24 -13.77 -22.34 -24.34
CA TYR A 24 -13.90 -22.67 -22.93
C TYR A 24 -14.25 -21.37 -22.20
N PRO A 25 -15.39 -21.30 -21.49
CA PRO A 25 -15.54 -20.25 -20.51
C PRO A 25 -14.35 -20.40 -19.60
N GLN A 26 -13.44 -19.42 -19.60
CA GLN A 26 -12.56 -19.30 -18.46
C GLN A 26 -13.50 -19.37 -17.26
N PRO A 27 -13.19 -20.15 -16.21
CA PRO A 27 -13.65 -19.73 -14.92
C PRO A 27 -13.02 -18.35 -14.78
N PHE A 28 -13.73 -17.31 -15.22
CA PHE A 28 -13.71 -16.02 -14.58
C PHE A 28 -13.82 -16.42 -13.15
N GLY A 29 -12.66 -16.43 -12.50
CA GLY A 29 -12.55 -16.76 -11.10
C GLY A 29 -13.67 -15.96 -10.51
N VAL A 30 -14.65 -16.69 -9.95
CA VAL A 30 -15.77 -16.11 -9.24
C VAL A 30 -15.11 -14.99 -8.47
N GLU A 31 -15.36 -13.76 -8.92
CA GLU A 31 -15.16 -12.59 -8.11
C GLU A 31 -16.10 -12.94 -6.98
N ARG A 32 -15.52 -13.58 -5.96
CA ARG A 32 -16.12 -13.61 -4.67
C ARG A 32 -16.19 -12.12 -4.42
N GLU A 33 -17.38 -11.59 -4.64
CA GLU A 33 -17.94 -10.50 -3.89
C GLU A 33 -17.63 -10.86 -2.43
N THR A 34 -16.40 -10.61 -2.00
CA THR A 34 -16.14 -10.14 -0.67
C THR A 34 -16.86 -8.82 -0.64
N SER A 35 -18.14 -8.92 -0.29
CA SER A 35 -18.88 -7.96 0.48
C SER A 35 -18.08 -7.63 1.76
N GLY A 36 -16.92 -7.03 1.60
CA GLY A 36 -16.34 -6.14 2.57
C GLY A 36 -16.85 -4.78 2.14
N GLN A 37 -17.61 -4.12 3.02
CA GLN A 37 -18.15 -2.78 2.80
C GLN A 37 -17.11 -1.90 2.09
N LEU A 38 -17.27 -1.68 0.78
CA LEU A 38 -16.60 -0.59 0.10
C LEU A 38 -17.17 0.66 0.75
N PHE A 39 -16.40 1.28 1.63
CA PHE A 39 -16.71 2.60 2.16
C PHE A 39 -17.02 3.50 0.97
N GLN A 40 -18.31 3.77 0.75
CA GLN A 40 -18.75 4.75 -0.23
C GLN A 40 -18.48 6.12 0.38
N ILE A 41 -17.23 6.57 0.30
CA ILE A 41 -16.89 7.95 0.61
C ILE A 41 -17.53 8.86 -0.43
N SER A 42 -17.98 10.04 -0.01
CA SER A 42 -18.51 11.03 -0.94
C SER A 42 -17.40 11.56 -1.88
N LYS A 43 -17.76 12.16 -3.02
CA LYS A 43 -16.76 12.78 -3.91
C LYS A 43 -16.02 13.92 -3.23
N GLU A 44 -16.72 14.65 -2.36
CA GLU A 44 -16.18 15.72 -1.54
C GLU A 44 -15.13 15.18 -0.56
N GLU A 45 -15.43 14.06 0.09
CA GLU A 45 -14.53 13.38 1.02
C GLU A 45 -13.33 12.74 0.30
N GLU A 46 -13.53 12.14 -0.86
CA GLU A 46 -12.46 11.65 -1.73
C GLU A 46 -11.50 12.78 -2.13
N LYS A 47 -12.05 13.94 -2.52
CA LYS A 47 -11.22 15.10 -2.83
C LYS A 47 -10.46 15.58 -1.59
N ALA A 48 -11.12 15.70 -0.44
CA ALA A 48 -10.48 16.13 0.80
C ALA A 48 -9.35 15.17 1.21
N LEU A 49 -9.54 13.86 1.03
CA LEU A 49 -8.53 12.84 1.31
C LEU A 49 -7.33 12.96 0.36
N ASN A 50 -7.57 13.20 -0.92
CA ASN A 50 -6.51 13.41 -1.91
C ASN A 50 -5.72 14.70 -1.63
N ASP A 51 -6.39 15.81 -1.34
CA ASP A 51 -5.75 17.08 -0.97
C ASP A 51 -4.90 16.89 0.30
N PHE A 52 -5.41 16.14 1.28
CA PHE A 52 -4.69 15.83 2.51
C PHE A 52 -3.49 14.92 2.26
N GLN A 53 -3.62 13.91 1.40
CA GLN A 53 -2.51 13.06 0.99
C GLN A 53 -1.40 13.89 0.32
N GLU A 54 -1.75 14.78 -0.61
CA GLU A 54 -0.78 15.68 -1.24
C GLU A 54 -0.05 16.52 -0.20
N TYR A 55 -0.77 17.06 0.78
CA TYR A 55 -0.17 17.82 1.88
C TYR A 55 0.82 16.99 2.72
N LEU A 56 0.52 15.72 2.99
CA LEU A 56 1.42 14.86 3.76
C LEU A 56 2.73 14.52 3.02
N TYR A 57 2.64 14.30 1.70
CA TYR A 57 3.74 13.81 0.86
C TYR A 57 4.48 14.89 0.06
N ALA A 58 4.00 16.13 0.06
CA ALA A 58 4.66 17.23 -0.63
C ALA A 58 6.11 17.41 -0.17
N GLU A 59 6.96 17.95 -1.04
CA GLU A 59 8.31 18.38 -0.68
C GLU A 59 8.25 19.45 0.43
N GLY A 60 9.04 19.27 1.47
CA GLY A 60 8.96 20.04 2.72
C GLY A 60 7.72 19.76 3.57
N GLY A 61 6.89 18.79 3.18
CA GLY A 61 5.64 18.40 3.82
C GLY A 61 5.82 17.58 5.09
N PHE A 62 4.71 17.06 5.62
CA PHE A 62 4.68 16.43 6.94
C PHE A 62 5.69 15.27 7.08
N PHE A 63 5.69 14.32 6.15
CA PHE A 63 6.54 13.12 6.28
C PHE A 63 8.04 13.42 6.15
N GLU A 64 8.43 14.39 5.32
CA GLU A 64 9.83 14.82 5.24
C GLU A 64 10.28 15.44 6.58
N GLN A 65 9.42 16.23 7.19
CA GLN A 65 9.71 16.89 8.47
C GLN A 65 9.75 15.91 9.64
N VAL A 66 8.91 14.87 9.61
CA VAL A 66 9.04 13.71 10.50
C VAL A 66 10.39 13.04 10.30
N GLY A 67 10.82 12.84 9.06
CA GLY A 67 12.12 12.22 8.78
C GLY A 67 13.30 12.99 9.36
N VAL A 68 13.32 14.32 9.21
CA VAL A 68 14.33 15.17 9.86
C VAL A 68 14.29 15.05 11.40
N GLY A 69 13.10 14.86 11.98
CA GLY A 69 12.94 14.62 13.42
C GLY A 69 13.51 13.27 13.85
N MET A 70 13.24 12.22 13.07
CA MET A 70 13.70 10.85 13.28
C MET A 70 15.23 10.74 13.21
N GLU A 71 15.85 11.32 12.18
CA GLU A 71 17.32 11.37 12.03
C GLU A 71 17.99 12.06 13.22
N LYS A 72 17.43 13.19 13.68
CA LYS A 72 17.95 13.91 14.86
C LYS A 72 17.88 13.09 16.15
N ALA A 73 16.92 12.17 16.23
CA ALA A 73 16.78 11.24 17.34
C ALA A 73 17.62 9.95 17.17
N GLY A 74 18.36 9.81 16.06
CA GLY A 74 19.25 8.68 15.79
C GLY A 74 18.59 7.52 15.03
N TYR A 75 17.43 7.75 14.40
CA TYR A 75 16.74 6.78 13.56
C TYR A 75 17.01 7.08 12.07
N ASP A 76 18.15 6.61 11.57
CA ASP A 76 18.63 6.97 10.21
C ASP A 76 18.08 6.06 9.09
N ASP A 77 17.46 4.93 9.43
CA ASP A 77 17.00 3.92 8.46
C ASP A 77 15.65 3.35 8.86
N PHE A 78 14.61 3.96 8.29
CA PHE A 78 13.23 3.63 8.55
C PHE A 78 12.36 3.90 7.31
N SER A 79 11.17 3.30 7.29
CA SER A 79 10.12 3.61 6.33
C SER A 79 8.85 4.06 7.05
N ILE A 80 8.06 4.91 6.39
CA ILE A 80 6.71 5.26 6.82
C ILE A 80 5.72 4.67 5.83
N ALA A 81 4.85 3.77 6.30
CA ALA A 81 3.70 3.30 5.54
C ALA A 81 2.44 3.97 6.08
N ALA A 82 1.72 4.70 5.22
CA ALA A 82 0.47 5.37 5.58
C ALA A 82 -0.72 4.74 4.86
N MET A 83 -1.76 4.40 5.62
CA MET A 83 -3.06 3.97 5.10
C MET A 83 -4.09 5.02 5.50
N LEU A 84 -4.64 5.71 4.51
CA LEU A 84 -5.64 6.76 4.69
C LEU A 84 -7.01 6.18 4.33
N TYR A 85 -7.86 5.92 5.34
CA TYR A 85 -9.22 5.43 5.11
C TYR A 85 -10.20 6.60 4.95
N THR A 86 -10.08 7.58 5.85
CA THR A 86 -10.76 8.89 5.82
C THR A 86 -9.81 9.95 6.37
N THR A 87 -10.23 11.22 6.41
CA THR A 87 -9.42 12.28 7.05
C THR A 87 -9.28 12.10 8.56
N ASP A 88 -10.14 11.27 9.18
CA ASP A 88 -10.21 11.07 10.62
C ASP A 88 -9.80 9.63 11.04
N ASP A 89 -9.46 8.77 10.09
CA ASP A 89 -8.96 7.39 10.32
C ASP A 89 -7.76 7.13 9.40
N ILE A 90 -6.58 7.38 9.95
CA ILE A 90 -5.28 7.25 9.29
C ILE A 90 -4.41 6.34 10.12
N ARG A 91 -3.83 5.32 9.49
CA ARG A 91 -2.90 4.39 10.13
C ARG A 91 -1.50 4.63 9.61
N LEU A 92 -0.57 4.82 10.54
CA LEU A 92 0.85 4.95 10.24
C LEU A 92 1.60 3.77 10.85
N ASP A 93 2.37 3.08 10.03
CA ASP A 93 3.36 2.10 10.47
C ASP A 93 4.76 2.66 10.20
N ILE A 94 5.54 2.81 11.26
CA ILE A 94 6.93 3.25 11.22
C ILE A 94 7.81 2.02 11.34
N ILE A 95 8.45 1.64 10.25
CA ILE A 95 9.21 0.40 10.13
C ILE A 95 10.68 0.72 10.31
N LEU A 96 11.28 0.26 11.41
CA LEU A 96 12.71 0.45 11.70
C LEU A 96 13.51 -0.71 11.12
N HIS A 97 14.44 -0.43 10.20
CA HIS A 97 15.17 -1.48 9.49
C HIS A 97 16.39 -1.98 10.28
N ASN A 98 17.05 -1.08 11.03
CA ASN A 98 18.28 -1.38 11.77
C ASN A 98 18.07 -1.77 13.23
N ILE A 99 16.84 -1.76 13.71
CA ILE A 99 16.48 -2.18 15.07
C ILE A 99 15.85 -3.56 14.98
N ARG A 100 16.41 -4.54 15.71
CA ARG A 100 15.95 -5.93 15.68
C ARG A 100 14.65 -6.14 16.46
N GLU A 101 14.49 -5.42 17.57
CA GLU A 101 13.32 -5.53 18.46
C GLU A 101 12.86 -4.15 18.88
N VAL A 102 11.60 -3.84 18.60
CA VAL A 102 10.97 -2.58 19.01
C VAL A 102 10.57 -2.70 20.47
N THR A 103 11.10 -1.80 21.29
CA THR A 103 10.73 -1.67 22.71
C THR A 103 9.67 -0.58 22.89
N GLU A 104 9.02 -0.57 24.05
CA GLU A 104 8.07 0.49 24.44
C GLU A 104 8.71 1.89 24.41
N HIS A 105 10.01 1.99 24.69
CA HIS A 105 10.75 3.26 24.59
C HIS A 105 10.75 3.78 23.16
N HIS A 106 11.09 2.95 22.18
CA HIS A 106 11.10 3.34 20.76
C HIS A 106 9.70 3.78 20.32
N GLN A 107 8.67 3.00 20.66
CA GLN A 107 7.27 3.36 20.35
C GLN A 107 6.93 4.74 20.91
N LYS A 108 7.24 5.00 22.18
CA LYS A 108 6.91 6.27 22.85
C LYS A 108 7.67 7.45 22.27
N GLU A 109 8.97 7.31 22.04
CA GLU A 109 9.83 8.36 21.51
C GLU A 109 9.41 8.75 20.09
N ILE A 110 9.23 7.76 19.21
CA ILE A 110 8.82 8.00 17.82
C ILE A 110 7.41 8.59 17.76
N THR A 111 6.48 8.08 18.57
CA THR A 111 5.13 8.65 18.66
C THR A 111 5.17 10.12 19.09
N GLN A 112 6.06 10.48 20.02
CA GLN A 112 6.22 11.87 20.44
C GLN A 112 6.74 12.75 19.29
N ILE A 113 7.72 12.27 18.51
CA ILE A 113 8.23 13.00 17.33
C ILE A 113 7.10 13.28 16.33
N LEU A 114 6.28 12.27 16.02
CA LEU A 114 5.13 12.46 15.13
C LEU A 114 4.13 13.46 15.71
N TYR A 115 3.79 13.35 16.99
CA TYR A 115 2.84 14.25 17.64
C TYR A 115 3.33 15.70 17.71
N ASP A 116 4.61 15.93 17.97
CA ASP A 116 5.20 17.27 17.96
C ASP A 116 5.12 17.90 16.56
N MET A 117 5.37 17.11 15.52
CA MET A 117 5.19 17.55 14.14
C MET A 117 3.72 17.82 13.81
N MET A 118 2.80 16.96 14.25
CA MET A 118 1.36 17.17 14.04
C MET A 118 0.88 18.48 14.70
N ILE A 119 1.35 18.79 15.92
CA ILE A 119 1.06 20.08 16.58
C ILE A 119 1.60 21.24 15.76
N LYS A 120 2.86 21.16 15.34
CA LYS A 120 3.54 22.21 14.57
C LYS A 120 2.82 22.52 13.26
N TYR A 121 2.28 21.49 12.60
CA TYR A 121 1.63 21.57 11.30
C TYR A 121 0.09 21.61 11.37
N HIS A 122 -0.48 21.74 12.58
CA HIS A 122 -1.92 21.80 12.82
C HIS A 122 -2.72 20.59 12.28
N ILE A 123 -2.12 19.40 12.35
CA ILE A 123 -2.75 18.12 12.00
C ILE A 123 -3.42 17.53 13.24
N ASP A 124 -4.66 17.03 13.10
CA ASP A 124 -5.37 16.41 14.22
C ASP A 124 -4.73 15.05 14.57
N GLN A 125 -4.11 14.99 15.74
CA GLN A 125 -3.50 13.77 16.26
C GLN A 125 -4.49 12.64 16.45
N LYS A 126 -5.78 12.94 16.72
CA LYS A 126 -6.80 11.93 16.97
C LYS A 126 -7.18 11.13 15.73
N ALA A 127 -6.90 11.68 14.55
CA ALA A 127 -7.10 10.99 13.29
C ALA A 127 -6.10 9.84 13.08
N PHE A 128 -5.01 9.80 13.87
CA PHE A 128 -3.89 8.90 13.63
C PHE A 128 -3.81 7.77 14.63
N THR A 129 -3.68 6.56 14.13
CA THR A 129 -3.19 5.39 14.87
C THR A 129 -1.77 5.09 14.44
N ILE A 130 -0.81 5.18 15.37
CA ILE A 130 0.62 5.03 15.08
C ILE A 130 1.15 3.72 15.67
N GLN A 131 1.78 2.91 14.83
CA GLN A 131 2.48 1.70 15.22
C GLN A 131 3.95 1.81 14.81
N VAL A 132 4.85 1.30 15.66
CA VAL A 132 6.27 1.16 15.34
C VAL A 132 6.59 -0.34 15.26
N SER A 133 7.22 -0.74 14.16
CA SER A 133 7.57 -2.13 13.87
C SER A 133 9.03 -2.25 13.42
N SER A 134 9.51 -3.49 13.31
CA SER A 134 10.84 -3.80 12.79
C SER A 134 10.70 -4.74 11.60
N THR A 135 11.53 -4.57 10.58
CA THR A 135 11.58 -5.52 9.46
C THR A 135 11.93 -6.95 9.90
N ASN A 136 12.58 -7.09 11.07
CA ASN A 136 12.99 -8.38 11.62
C ASN A 136 11.95 -9.02 12.57
N SER A 137 10.78 -8.40 12.79
CA SER A 137 9.67 -9.04 13.52
C SER A 137 8.88 -9.94 12.58
N SER A 138 9.46 -11.09 12.23
CA SER A 138 8.78 -12.25 11.62
C SER A 138 8.83 -13.44 12.56
#